data_AF-A0A9E2FCH6-F1
#
_entry.id   AF-A0A9E2FCH6-F1
#
_cell.length_a   1.000
_cell.length_b   1.000
_cell.length_c   1.000
_cell.angle_alpha   90.00
_cell.angle_beta   90.00
_cell.angle_gamma   90.00
#
_symmetry.space_group_name_H-M   'P 1'
#
loop_
_entity.id
_entity.type
_entity.pdbx_description
1 polymer ?
#
loop_
_entity_poly.entity_id
_entity_poly.type
_entity_poly.pdbx_seq_one_letter_code
_entity_poly.pdbx_strand_id
1 'polypeptide(L)'
;MRIYTTISVTLALALSAISVETFAQSESFDAGKATFKVSFKEEVSQFEIMGLFVLPGEEVHLKVSDYQAGVTFKFHSDQAPPVNVDTVGWRWKAPASAGLYSLWVEQQNPADTMRFNVFVMVPLDSVKGEYLNGYHIGRYPEIPLKKLAIYKKPRGFIEVTEENQNTLVSPHFTIAQFLCKQDGGYPKYLVLRTRLLRKLERILEEVNRKGYACQTFHIMSGYRTPYYNKAIGNVKYSRHVWGGAADIFIDENPVDGMMDDINGDGSHTYKDAEILYNIIDDLYGKAWYKPFQGGLGWYRKTNSHGPFVHVDVRGFRARWGD
;
A
#
# COMPACT_ATOMS: atom_id res chain seq x y z
N MET A 1 38.68 80.46 23.34
CA MET A 1 37.73 79.54 24.00
C MET A 1 37.11 78.68 22.91
N ARG A 2 37.44 77.39 22.89
CA ARG A 2 37.17 76.42 21.81
C ARG A 2 35.66 76.28 21.55
N ILE A 3 35.22 76.42 20.30
CA ILE A 3 33.94 75.84 19.85
C ILE A 3 34.13 75.25 18.44
N TYR A 4 33.52 74.09 18.25
CA TYR A 4 33.94 72.97 17.43
C TYR A 4 33.44 73.05 15.97
N THR A 5 34.29 72.60 15.04
CA THR A 5 33.94 72.30 13.65
C THR A 5 33.25 70.94 13.59
N THR A 6 31.94 70.90 13.35
CA THR A 6 31.20 69.64 13.17
C THR A 6 31.12 69.32 11.68
N ILE A 7 31.98 68.43 11.21
CA ILE A 7 31.87 67.82 9.87
C ILE A 7 30.80 66.73 9.97
N SER A 8 29.70 66.89 9.24
CA SER A 8 28.71 65.82 9.08
C SER A 8 29.21 64.86 8.01
N VAL A 9 29.61 63.65 8.43
CA VAL A 9 29.88 62.53 7.52
C VAL A 9 28.61 61.67 7.49
N THR A 10 27.88 61.71 6.38
CA THR A 10 26.75 60.82 6.14
C THR A 10 27.29 59.42 5.82
N LEU A 11 27.26 58.52 6.80
CA LEU A 11 27.64 57.12 6.62
C LEU A 11 26.45 56.37 6.01
N ALA A 12 26.51 56.07 4.71
CA ALA A 12 25.55 55.20 4.04
C ALA A 12 25.82 53.74 4.44
N LEU A 13 25.01 53.23 5.38
CA LEU A 13 24.95 51.80 5.70
C LEU A 13 24.15 51.08 4.61
N ALA A 14 24.85 50.48 3.65
CA ALA A 14 24.27 49.51 2.75
C ALA A 14 24.05 48.20 3.53
N LEU A 15 22.82 47.97 4.00
CA LEU A 15 22.38 46.65 4.44
C LEU A 15 22.22 45.77 3.20
N SER A 16 23.25 44.99 2.88
CA SER A 16 23.11 43.82 2.02
C SER A 16 22.29 42.77 2.76
N ALA A 17 21.02 42.63 2.38
CA ALA A 17 20.21 41.48 2.77
C ALA A 17 20.87 40.21 2.23
N ILE A 18 21.46 39.41 3.10
CA ILE A 18 21.86 38.04 2.78
C ILE A 18 20.56 37.24 2.79
N SER A 19 19.99 37.03 1.61
CA SER A 19 18.94 36.02 1.42
C SER A 19 19.55 34.67 1.74
N VAL A 20 19.25 34.13 2.92
CA VAL A 20 19.46 32.70 3.18
C VAL A 20 18.35 31.99 2.43
N GLU A 21 18.58 31.72 1.14
CA GLU A 21 17.77 30.77 0.39
C GLU A 21 18.02 29.40 1.01
N THR A 22 17.12 29.01 1.91
CA THR A 22 17.00 27.62 2.35
C THR A 22 16.45 26.85 1.16
N PHE A 23 17.35 26.36 0.31
CA PHE A 23 17.03 25.26 -0.60
C PHE A 23 16.83 24.00 0.24
N ALA A 24 15.63 23.83 0.79
CA ALA A 24 15.12 22.50 1.06
C ALA A 24 14.85 21.87 -0.31
N GLN A 25 15.86 21.19 -0.84
CA GLN A 25 15.67 20.29 -1.96
C GLN A 25 14.65 19.25 -1.50
N SER A 26 13.40 19.34 -1.96
CA SER A 26 12.43 18.28 -1.71
C SER A 26 13.05 17.01 -2.26
N GLU A 27 13.33 16.02 -1.43
CA GLU A 27 13.70 14.70 -1.93
C GLU A 27 12.61 14.28 -2.91
N SER A 28 13.00 14.08 -4.18
CA SER A 28 12.06 13.63 -5.20
C SER A 28 11.51 12.27 -4.78
N PHE A 29 10.18 12.13 -4.74
CA PHE A 29 9.52 10.88 -4.40
C PHE A 29 10.07 9.71 -5.24
N ASP A 30 10.64 8.71 -4.56
CA ASP A 30 11.08 7.46 -5.20
C ASP A 30 9.89 6.50 -5.26
N ALA A 31 9.53 6.05 -6.47
CA ALA A 31 8.42 5.12 -6.64
C ALA A 31 8.76 3.65 -6.29
N GLY A 32 10.00 3.36 -5.90
CA GLY A 32 10.45 2.01 -5.50
C GLY A 32 10.30 0.99 -6.62
N LYS A 33 10.77 1.32 -7.83
CA LYS A 33 10.61 0.49 -9.04
C LYS A 33 11.92 -0.12 -9.50
N ALA A 34 11.87 -1.42 -9.79
CA ALA A 34 12.89 -2.11 -10.54
C ALA A 34 12.84 -1.78 -12.05
N THR A 35 13.96 -2.03 -12.72
CA THR A 35 14.16 -1.88 -14.17
C THR A 35 13.50 -2.98 -15.00
N PHE A 36 12.91 -3.98 -14.34
CA PHE A 36 12.21 -5.11 -14.96
C PHE A 36 10.89 -5.41 -14.26
N LYS A 37 10.03 -6.19 -14.93
CA LYS A 37 8.76 -6.66 -14.37
C LYS A 37 8.81 -8.14 -14.05
N VAL A 38 8.14 -8.54 -12.97
CA VAL A 38 7.92 -9.94 -12.64
C VAL A 38 6.43 -10.22 -12.65
N SER A 39 6.02 -11.22 -13.44
CA SER A 39 4.71 -11.83 -13.36
C SER A 39 4.71 -12.94 -12.31
N PHE A 40 3.67 -12.99 -11.49
CA PHE A 40 3.48 -13.99 -10.44
C PHE A 40 1.99 -14.14 -10.14
N LYS A 41 1.51 -15.39 -10.04
CA LYS A 41 0.08 -15.70 -9.91
C LYS A 41 -0.74 -15.00 -11.02
N GLU A 42 -1.61 -14.06 -10.66
CA GLU A 42 -2.44 -13.27 -11.59
C GLU A 42 -1.99 -11.79 -11.68
N GLU A 43 -0.79 -11.48 -11.19
CA GLU A 43 -0.26 -10.12 -11.09
C GLU A 43 1.02 -9.95 -11.89
N VAL A 44 1.33 -8.69 -12.23
CA VAL A 44 2.60 -8.28 -12.83
C VAL A 44 3.08 -7.03 -12.10
N SER A 45 4.19 -7.09 -11.40
CA SER A 45 4.73 -5.93 -10.68
C SER A 45 6.04 -5.44 -11.29
N GLN A 46 6.29 -4.14 -11.14
CA GLN A 46 7.58 -3.50 -11.38
C GLN A 46 8.19 -2.97 -10.06
N PHE A 47 7.47 -3.08 -8.95
CA PHE A 47 7.96 -2.58 -7.67
C PHE A 47 9.05 -3.50 -7.12
N GLU A 48 10.09 -2.90 -6.55
CA GLU A 48 11.27 -3.61 -6.03
C GLU A 48 10.96 -4.56 -4.88
N ILE A 49 9.82 -4.38 -4.21
CA ILE A 49 9.35 -5.27 -3.15
C ILE A 49 7.85 -5.50 -3.26
N MET A 50 7.41 -6.74 -3.09
CA MET A 50 5.99 -7.10 -3.07
C MET A 50 5.68 -8.21 -2.08
N GLY A 51 4.51 -8.13 -1.44
CA GLY A 51 3.92 -9.23 -0.69
C GLY A 51 3.39 -10.32 -1.61
N LEU A 52 3.80 -11.56 -1.37
CA LEU A 52 3.30 -12.75 -2.06
C LEU A 52 2.57 -13.66 -1.07
N PHE A 53 1.30 -13.94 -1.33
CA PHE A 53 0.44 -14.69 -0.41
C PHE A 53 0.10 -16.06 -1.01
N VAL A 54 0.53 -17.13 -0.33
CA VAL A 54 0.44 -18.52 -0.82
C VAL A 54 -0.01 -19.45 0.31
N LEU A 55 -0.61 -20.59 -0.02
CA LEU A 55 -0.89 -21.66 0.94
C LEU A 55 0.34 -22.56 1.12
N PRO A 56 0.40 -23.33 2.22
CA PRO A 56 1.42 -24.35 2.42
C PRO A 56 1.52 -25.31 1.22
N GLY A 57 2.73 -25.50 0.71
CA GLY A 57 2.99 -26.39 -0.43
C GLY A 57 2.47 -25.88 -1.79
N GLU A 58 1.90 -24.67 -1.88
CA GLU A 58 1.48 -24.07 -3.16
C GLU A 58 2.70 -23.81 -4.04
N GLU A 59 2.61 -24.23 -5.30
CA GLU A 59 3.60 -23.87 -6.31
C GLU A 59 3.24 -22.52 -6.93
N VAL A 60 4.22 -21.64 -7.05
CA VAL A 60 4.11 -20.36 -7.76
C VAL A 60 5.11 -20.31 -8.89
N HIS A 61 4.65 -19.72 -10.01
CA HIS A 61 5.47 -19.50 -11.18
C HIS A 61 5.79 -18.01 -11.23
N LEU A 62 7.08 -17.68 -11.36
CA LEU A 62 7.57 -16.33 -11.50
C LEU A 62 8.24 -16.20 -12.86
N LYS A 63 7.93 -15.14 -13.61
CA LYS A 63 8.55 -14.89 -14.91
C LYS A 63 8.86 -13.42 -15.10
N VAL A 64 10.11 -13.14 -15.43
CA VAL A 64 10.63 -11.81 -15.71
C VAL A 64 10.26 -11.38 -17.12
N SER A 65 9.98 -10.09 -17.29
CA SER A 65 9.56 -9.45 -18.53
C SER A 65 9.97 -7.97 -18.52
N ASP A 66 9.88 -7.31 -19.67
CA ASP A 66 10.13 -5.86 -19.81
C ASP A 66 11.54 -5.47 -19.31
N TYR A 67 12.56 -6.13 -19.85
CA TYR A 67 13.97 -5.96 -19.50
C TYR A 67 14.82 -5.74 -20.76
N GLN A 68 16.01 -5.15 -20.59
CA GLN A 68 16.93 -4.87 -21.69
C GLN A 68 17.59 -6.15 -22.24
N ALA A 69 17.94 -6.17 -23.54
CA ALA A 69 18.65 -7.30 -24.12
C ALA A 69 20.04 -7.49 -23.48
N GLY A 70 20.46 -8.76 -23.31
CA GLY A 70 21.78 -9.10 -22.77
C GLY A 70 21.87 -9.15 -21.24
N VAL A 71 20.81 -8.80 -20.51
CA VAL A 71 20.76 -8.99 -19.05
C VAL A 71 20.51 -10.45 -18.70
N THR A 72 21.01 -10.87 -17.53
CA THR A 72 20.78 -12.21 -16.98
C THR A 72 20.20 -12.09 -15.58
N PHE A 73 19.37 -13.07 -15.22
CA PHE A 73 18.65 -13.09 -13.96
C PHE A 73 19.00 -14.35 -13.17
N LYS A 74 19.11 -14.18 -11.86
CA LYS A 74 19.13 -15.28 -10.90
C LYS A 74 17.92 -15.17 -10.00
N PHE A 75 17.44 -16.31 -9.52
CA PHE A 75 16.33 -16.35 -8.59
C PHE A 75 16.73 -17.13 -7.35
N HIS A 76 16.39 -16.55 -6.21
CA HIS A 76 16.87 -16.99 -4.92
C HIS A 76 15.70 -17.16 -3.94
N SER A 77 15.92 -18.01 -2.95
CA SER A 77 15.02 -18.19 -1.81
C SER A 77 15.86 -18.31 -0.54
N ASP A 78 15.32 -17.83 0.57
CA ASP A 78 15.85 -18.13 1.91
C ASP A 78 15.55 -19.58 2.35
N GLN A 79 14.63 -20.24 1.65
CA GLN A 79 14.26 -21.64 1.84
C GLN A 79 14.41 -22.41 0.52
N ALA A 80 13.58 -23.44 0.31
CA ALA A 80 13.62 -24.38 -0.80
C ALA A 80 14.10 -23.74 -2.13
N PRO A 81 15.10 -24.33 -2.80
CA PRO A 81 15.67 -23.72 -3.99
C PRO A 81 14.62 -23.67 -5.11
N PRO A 82 14.53 -22.55 -5.84
CA PRO A 82 13.66 -22.48 -7.00
C PRO A 82 14.17 -23.36 -8.13
N VAL A 83 13.23 -23.82 -8.97
CA VAL A 83 13.50 -24.66 -10.13
C VAL A 83 13.35 -23.83 -11.40
N ASN A 84 14.38 -23.78 -12.23
CA ASN A 84 14.34 -23.11 -13.52
C ASN A 84 13.29 -23.79 -14.43
N VAL A 85 12.44 -22.97 -15.06
CA VAL A 85 11.55 -23.37 -16.16
C VAL A 85 12.18 -23.00 -17.49
N ASP A 86 12.68 -21.77 -17.58
CA ASP A 86 13.42 -21.22 -18.70
C ASP A 86 14.48 -20.22 -18.17
N THR A 87 15.10 -19.42 -19.05
CA THR A 87 16.16 -18.47 -18.68
C THR A 87 15.67 -17.26 -17.87
N VAL A 88 14.35 -17.02 -17.84
CA VAL A 88 13.71 -15.87 -17.18
C VAL A 88 12.49 -16.29 -16.36
N GLY A 89 12.34 -17.59 -16.08
CA GLY A 89 11.17 -18.18 -15.47
C GLY A 89 11.52 -19.28 -14.48
N TRP A 90 10.88 -19.24 -13.32
CA TRP A 90 11.12 -20.15 -12.20
C TRP A 90 9.82 -20.67 -11.60
N ARG A 91 9.89 -21.89 -11.06
CA ARG A 91 8.88 -22.43 -10.14
C ARG A 91 9.46 -22.49 -8.75
N TRP A 92 8.66 -22.12 -7.77
CA TRP A 92 8.99 -22.27 -6.37
C TRP A 92 7.81 -22.87 -5.62
N LYS A 93 8.10 -23.82 -4.73
CA LYS A 93 7.09 -24.48 -3.91
C LYS A 93 7.18 -23.94 -2.48
N ALA A 94 6.07 -23.40 -2.00
CA ALA A 94 5.97 -22.88 -0.65
C ALA A 94 6.31 -23.95 0.41
N PRO A 95 7.01 -23.60 1.49
CA PRO A 95 7.18 -24.45 2.66
C PRO A 95 5.84 -24.97 3.21
N ALA A 96 5.90 -26.07 3.95
CA ALA A 96 4.72 -26.69 4.56
C ALA A 96 4.22 -25.93 5.80
N SER A 97 5.07 -25.09 6.40
CA SER A 97 4.72 -24.30 7.58
C SER A 97 4.25 -22.91 7.16
N ALA A 98 3.22 -22.40 7.84
CA ALA A 98 2.86 -20.99 7.75
C ALA A 98 3.99 -20.12 8.32
N GLY A 99 4.15 -18.91 7.79
CA GLY A 99 5.21 -18.01 8.20
C GLY A 99 5.64 -17.03 7.11
N LEU A 100 6.66 -16.24 7.42
CA LEU A 100 7.30 -15.30 6.50
C LEU A 100 8.57 -15.92 5.92
N TYR A 101 8.70 -15.80 4.60
CA TYR A 101 9.83 -16.27 3.81
C TYR A 101 10.23 -15.22 2.78
N SER A 102 11.36 -15.39 2.11
CA SER A 102 11.89 -14.45 1.12
C SER A 102 12.19 -15.14 -0.21
N LEU A 103 11.77 -14.48 -1.30
CA LEU A 103 12.28 -14.75 -2.64
C LEU A 103 12.86 -13.46 -3.22
N TRP A 104 13.85 -13.55 -4.09
CA TRP A 104 14.28 -12.39 -4.86
C TRP A 104 14.82 -12.77 -6.23
N VAL A 105 14.49 -11.93 -7.22
CA VAL A 105 15.05 -11.97 -8.56
C VAL A 105 16.17 -10.94 -8.61
N GLU A 106 17.37 -11.36 -8.99
CA GLU A 106 18.56 -10.51 -9.11
C GLU A 106 18.96 -10.39 -10.59
N GLN A 107 18.93 -9.16 -11.13
CA GLN A 107 19.57 -8.81 -12.39
C GLN A 107 21.07 -8.59 -12.14
N GLN A 108 21.94 -9.22 -12.93
CA GLN A 108 23.39 -9.17 -12.65
C GLN A 108 24.09 -7.91 -13.19
N ASN A 109 23.65 -7.35 -14.33
CA ASN A 109 24.31 -6.23 -15.00
C ASN A 109 23.33 -5.39 -15.85
N PRO A 110 23.03 -4.12 -15.50
CA PRO A 110 23.35 -3.50 -14.21
C PRO A 110 22.66 -4.24 -13.05
N ALA A 111 23.25 -4.16 -11.85
CA ALA A 111 22.68 -4.80 -10.68
C ALA A 111 21.34 -4.16 -10.31
N ASP A 112 20.31 -4.99 -10.17
CA ASP A 112 18.98 -4.58 -9.75
C ASP A 112 18.25 -5.78 -9.14
N THR A 113 17.31 -5.57 -8.22
CA THR A 113 16.66 -6.65 -7.47
C THR A 113 15.18 -6.39 -7.26
N MET A 114 14.39 -7.45 -7.41
CA MET A 114 13.00 -7.47 -6.97
C MET A 114 12.80 -8.55 -5.90
N ARG A 115 12.40 -8.14 -4.71
CA ARG A 115 12.13 -9.00 -3.56
C ARG A 115 10.65 -9.32 -3.41
N PHE A 116 10.36 -10.53 -2.95
CA PHE A 116 9.05 -10.95 -2.49
C PHE A 116 9.13 -11.35 -1.03
N ASN A 117 8.37 -10.64 -0.19
CA ASN A 117 8.09 -11.09 1.17
C ASN A 117 6.92 -12.07 1.08
N VAL A 118 7.23 -13.35 1.20
CA VAL A 118 6.29 -14.44 0.99
C VAL A 118 5.65 -14.84 2.30
N PHE A 119 4.36 -14.60 2.43
CA PHE A 119 3.58 -15.10 3.57
C PHE A 119 2.93 -16.42 3.16
N VAL A 120 3.44 -17.52 3.70
CA VAL A 120 2.73 -18.80 3.67
C VAL A 120 1.61 -18.69 4.70
N MET A 121 0.37 -18.65 4.20
CA MET A 121 -0.83 -18.38 4.97
C MET A 121 -1.27 -19.57 5.80
N VAL A 122 -2.01 -19.30 6.87
CA VAL A 122 -2.78 -20.33 7.58
C VAL A 122 -4.05 -20.64 6.77
N PRO A 123 -4.29 -21.91 6.36
CA PRO A 123 -5.48 -22.27 5.56
C PRO A 123 -6.80 -21.90 6.25
N LEU A 124 -7.84 -21.59 5.46
CA LEU A 124 -9.18 -21.28 5.99
C LEU A 124 -9.73 -22.40 6.88
N ASP A 125 -9.45 -23.66 6.55
CA ASP A 125 -9.95 -24.84 7.27
C ASP A 125 -9.34 -25.00 8.68
N SER A 126 -8.32 -24.20 8.99
CA SER A 126 -7.77 -24.09 10.35
C SER A 126 -8.68 -23.30 11.29
N VAL A 127 -9.63 -22.52 10.78
CA VAL A 127 -10.62 -21.79 11.60
C VAL A 127 -11.52 -22.81 12.31
N LYS A 128 -11.60 -22.72 13.64
CA LYS A 128 -12.48 -23.54 14.49
C LYS A 128 -13.63 -22.69 15.00
N GLY A 129 -14.84 -22.99 14.52
CA GLY A 129 -16.00 -22.14 14.75
C GLY A 129 -15.81 -20.79 14.05
N GLU A 130 -15.61 -19.73 14.84
CA GLU A 130 -15.35 -18.37 14.34
C GLU A 130 -13.92 -17.88 14.64
N TYR A 131 -13.06 -18.74 15.18
CA TYR A 131 -11.76 -18.36 15.72
C TYR A 131 -10.62 -19.04 14.99
N LEU A 132 -9.52 -18.32 14.82
CA LEU A 132 -8.23 -18.83 14.37
C LEU A 132 -7.20 -18.52 15.45
N ASN A 133 -6.69 -19.55 16.14
CA ASN A 133 -5.73 -19.41 17.24
C ASN A 133 -6.14 -18.33 18.27
N GLY A 134 -7.43 -18.31 18.64
CA GLY A 134 -7.99 -17.34 19.60
C GLY A 134 -8.39 -15.99 18.99
N TYR A 135 -7.99 -15.66 17.77
CA TYR A 135 -8.40 -14.44 17.08
C TYR A 135 -9.78 -14.60 16.42
N HIS A 136 -10.71 -13.68 16.72
CA HIS A 136 -12.09 -13.76 16.22
C HIS A 136 -12.18 -13.32 14.75
N ILE A 137 -12.33 -14.27 13.84
CA ILE A 137 -12.55 -14.02 12.41
C ILE A 137 -14.04 -13.75 12.14
N GLY A 138 -14.93 -14.53 12.74
CA GLY A 138 -16.35 -14.52 12.39
C GLY A 138 -16.64 -15.35 11.14
N ARG A 139 -17.80 -15.12 10.52
CA ARG A 139 -18.28 -15.93 9.39
C ARG A 139 -18.34 -15.15 8.08
N TYR A 140 -17.62 -15.64 7.08
CA TYR A 140 -17.83 -15.22 5.71
C TYR A 140 -19.20 -15.66 5.20
N PRO A 141 -19.88 -14.87 4.34
CA PRO A 141 -21.10 -15.30 3.69
C PRO A 141 -20.91 -16.60 2.90
N GLU A 142 -21.84 -17.55 3.04
CA GLU A 142 -21.79 -18.84 2.33
C GLU A 142 -21.93 -18.66 0.81
N ILE A 143 -22.82 -17.75 0.40
CA ILE A 143 -23.08 -17.48 -1.01
C ILE A 143 -22.31 -16.21 -1.42
N PRO A 144 -21.40 -16.29 -2.41
CA PRO A 144 -20.74 -15.12 -2.97
C PRO A 144 -21.76 -14.14 -3.56
N LEU A 145 -21.56 -12.83 -3.33
CA LEU A 145 -22.43 -11.79 -3.89
C LEU A 145 -22.52 -11.94 -5.42
N LYS A 146 -23.74 -12.09 -5.94
CA LYS A 146 -24.01 -12.28 -7.37
C LYS A 146 -23.21 -13.43 -8.01
N LYS A 147 -22.81 -14.44 -7.23
CA LYS A 147 -21.94 -15.56 -7.66
C LYS A 147 -20.56 -15.13 -8.22
N LEU A 148 -20.14 -13.90 -7.95
CA LEU A 148 -18.86 -13.37 -8.43
C LEU A 148 -17.69 -14.01 -7.68
N ALA A 149 -16.68 -14.47 -8.42
CA ALA A 149 -15.51 -15.16 -7.86
C ALA A 149 -14.75 -14.33 -6.80
N ILE A 150 -14.76 -13.00 -6.93
CA ILE A 150 -14.10 -12.06 -6.02
C ILE A 150 -14.68 -12.04 -4.59
N TYR A 151 -15.89 -12.58 -4.41
CA TYR A 151 -16.57 -12.74 -3.12
C TYR A 151 -16.57 -14.19 -2.60
N LYS A 152 -15.82 -15.10 -3.24
CA LYS A 152 -15.55 -16.42 -2.63
C LYS A 152 -14.78 -16.25 -1.32
N LYS A 153 -14.95 -17.18 -0.38
CA LYS A 153 -14.21 -17.20 0.89
C LYS A 153 -12.70 -17.14 0.60
N PRO A 154 -11.89 -16.47 1.46
CA PRO A 154 -10.45 -16.44 1.29
C PRO A 154 -9.89 -17.86 1.40
N ARG A 155 -8.76 -18.10 0.73
CA ARG A 155 -8.09 -19.42 0.76
C ARG A 155 -7.43 -19.70 2.12
N GLY A 156 -7.01 -18.64 2.80
CA GLY A 156 -6.34 -18.65 4.08
C GLY A 156 -6.12 -17.23 4.56
N PHE A 157 -5.37 -17.10 5.66
CA PHE A 157 -5.08 -15.84 6.31
C PHE A 157 -3.58 -15.67 6.48
N ILE A 158 -3.12 -14.44 6.28
CA ILE A 158 -1.76 -14.03 6.63
C ILE A 158 -1.70 -13.94 8.14
N GLU A 159 -0.74 -14.65 8.75
CA GLU A 159 -0.43 -14.56 10.16
C GLU A 159 0.55 -13.41 10.40
N VAL A 160 0.11 -12.43 11.17
CA VAL A 160 0.93 -11.29 11.59
C VAL A 160 1.27 -11.47 13.05
N THR A 161 2.55 -11.38 13.38
CA THR A 161 3.11 -11.47 14.73
C THR A 161 3.79 -10.16 15.09
N GLU A 162 4.20 -9.99 16.35
CA GLU A 162 4.99 -8.83 16.76
C GLU A 162 6.29 -8.69 15.96
N GLU A 163 6.89 -9.83 15.60
CA GLU A 163 8.16 -9.91 14.85
C GLU A 163 8.00 -9.46 13.39
N ASN A 164 6.90 -9.83 12.72
CA ASN A 164 6.74 -9.60 11.29
C ASN A 164 5.86 -8.40 10.92
N GLN A 165 5.22 -7.72 11.88
CA GLN A 165 4.23 -6.67 11.63
C GLN A 165 4.78 -5.49 10.77
N ASN A 166 6.09 -5.22 10.84
CA ASN A 166 6.74 -4.16 10.08
C ASN A 166 7.26 -4.61 8.71
N THR A 167 6.93 -5.83 8.27
CA THR A 167 7.35 -6.34 6.96
C THR A 167 6.67 -5.57 5.84
N LEU A 168 7.46 -5.05 4.90
CA LEU A 168 6.97 -4.39 3.70
C LEU A 168 6.22 -5.37 2.80
N VAL A 169 5.04 -4.95 2.34
CA VAL A 169 4.22 -5.67 1.36
C VAL A 169 4.19 -4.97 0.00
N SER A 170 4.68 -3.73 -0.04
CA SER A 170 5.08 -2.98 -1.23
C SER A 170 6.01 -1.83 -0.77
N PRO A 171 6.68 -1.08 -1.66
CA PRO A 171 7.73 -0.13 -1.27
C PRO A 171 7.35 0.82 -0.13
N HIS A 172 6.10 1.31 -0.12
CA HIS A 172 5.65 2.31 0.85
C HIS A 172 4.67 1.78 1.88
N PHE A 173 4.41 0.47 1.93
CA PHE A 173 3.41 -0.10 2.84
C PHE A 173 3.89 -1.34 3.58
N THR A 174 3.64 -1.39 4.88
CA THR A 174 3.86 -2.54 5.77
C THR A 174 2.59 -3.35 5.97
N ILE A 175 2.74 -4.62 6.36
CA ILE A 175 1.59 -5.50 6.63
C ILE A 175 0.72 -4.98 7.79
N ALA A 176 1.32 -4.36 8.81
CA ALA A 176 0.61 -3.83 9.98
C ALA A 176 -0.43 -2.74 9.63
N GLN A 177 -0.15 -1.90 8.63
CA GLN A 177 -1.08 -0.85 8.19
C GLN A 177 -2.44 -1.42 7.74
N PHE A 178 -2.48 -2.68 7.29
CA PHE A 178 -3.70 -3.33 6.84
C PHE A 178 -4.41 -4.17 7.91
N LEU A 179 -3.90 -4.23 9.13
CA LEU A 179 -4.51 -5.02 10.21
C LEU A 179 -5.91 -4.51 10.55
N CYS A 180 -6.78 -5.45 10.95
CA CYS A 180 -8.08 -5.13 11.47
C CYS A 180 -7.93 -4.40 12.82
N LYS A 181 -8.69 -3.31 12.99
CA LYS A 181 -8.69 -2.47 14.20
C LYS A 181 -9.43 -3.11 15.39
N GLN A 182 -9.90 -4.35 15.25
CA GLN A 182 -10.47 -5.07 16.40
C GLN A 182 -9.40 -5.28 17.48
N ASP A 183 -9.84 -5.22 18.73
CA ASP A 183 -9.01 -5.53 19.87
C ASP A 183 -8.55 -7.00 19.83
N GLY A 184 -7.38 -7.25 20.42
CA GLY A 184 -6.79 -8.58 20.50
C GLY A 184 -5.27 -8.54 20.46
N GLY A 185 -4.64 -9.52 21.12
CA GLY A 185 -3.20 -9.74 21.06
C GLY A 185 -2.75 -10.35 19.74
N TYR A 186 -1.43 -10.49 19.59
CA TYR A 186 -0.82 -11.26 18.52
C TYR A 186 -0.87 -12.78 18.82
N PRO A 187 -0.90 -13.63 17.78
CA PRO A 187 -0.96 -13.31 16.36
C PRO A 187 -2.31 -12.75 15.92
N LYS A 188 -2.28 -11.84 14.95
CA LYS A 188 -3.46 -11.32 14.24
C LYS A 188 -3.51 -11.91 12.83
N TYR A 189 -4.70 -11.96 12.26
CA TYR A 189 -4.90 -12.59 10.95
C TYR A 189 -5.61 -11.65 9.99
N LEU A 190 -5.10 -11.57 8.76
CA LEU A 190 -5.69 -10.73 7.73
C LEU A 190 -5.73 -11.38 6.35
N VAL A 191 -6.62 -10.88 5.50
CA VAL A 191 -6.61 -11.14 4.06
C VAL A 191 -6.16 -9.88 3.37
N LEU A 192 -5.25 -10.01 2.40
CA LEU A 192 -4.75 -8.89 1.60
C LEU A 192 -4.58 -9.32 0.15
N ARG A 193 -4.94 -8.43 -0.78
CA ARG A 193 -4.78 -8.66 -2.21
C ARG A 193 -3.60 -7.86 -2.72
N THR A 194 -2.65 -8.54 -3.34
CA THR A 194 -1.52 -7.90 -4.03
C THR A 194 -1.97 -6.81 -5.01
N ARG A 195 -3.11 -6.99 -5.69
CA ARG A 195 -3.68 -5.98 -6.58
C ARG A 195 -4.03 -4.66 -5.87
N LEU A 196 -4.46 -4.70 -4.62
CA LEU A 196 -4.72 -3.48 -3.82
C LEU A 196 -3.42 -2.74 -3.55
N LEU A 197 -2.36 -3.45 -3.14
CA LEU A 197 -1.04 -2.88 -2.89
C LEU A 197 -0.49 -2.18 -4.14
N ARG A 198 -0.51 -2.91 -5.27
CA ARG A 198 -0.13 -2.34 -6.58
C ARG A 198 -0.95 -1.11 -6.96
N LYS A 199 -2.24 -1.07 -6.61
CA LYS A 199 -3.11 0.08 -6.85
C LYS A 199 -2.70 1.27 -5.97
N LEU A 200 -2.43 1.04 -4.69
CA LEU A 200 -2.03 2.10 -3.75
C LEU A 200 -0.71 2.74 -4.15
N GLU A 201 0.29 1.94 -4.51
CA GLU A 201 1.57 2.46 -5.02
C GLU A 201 1.41 3.33 -6.27
N ARG A 202 0.51 2.95 -7.18
CA ARG A 202 0.23 3.74 -8.40
C ARG A 202 -0.55 5.02 -8.10
N ILE A 203 -1.40 5.00 -7.09
CA ILE A 203 -2.10 6.21 -6.63
C ILE A 203 -1.09 7.15 -5.97
N LEU A 204 -0.20 6.62 -5.13
CA LEU A 204 0.85 7.39 -4.45
C LEU A 204 1.79 8.06 -5.46
N GLU A 205 2.20 7.34 -6.51
CA GLU A 205 2.97 7.88 -7.64
C GLU A 205 2.23 9.05 -8.32
N GLU A 206 0.93 8.90 -8.60
CA GLU A 206 0.14 9.96 -9.25
C GLU A 206 -0.07 11.18 -8.34
N VAL A 207 -0.29 10.96 -7.04
CA VAL A 207 -0.44 12.02 -6.02
C VAL A 207 0.82 12.87 -5.96
N ASN A 208 2.00 12.24 -5.86
CA ASN A 208 3.28 12.95 -5.88
C ASN A 208 3.53 13.63 -7.23
N ARG A 209 3.20 12.98 -8.35
CA ARG A 209 3.32 13.58 -9.70
C ARG A 209 2.46 14.84 -9.86
N LYS A 210 1.35 14.95 -9.12
CA LYS A 210 0.44 16.11 -9.10
C LYS A 210 0.90 17.20 -8.12
N GLY A 211 2.01 17.01 -7.40
CA GLY A 211 2.60 18.00 -6.50
C GLY A 211 2.17 17.87 -5.05
N TYR A 212 1.45 16.81 -4.68
CA TYR A 212 1.09 16.53 -3.29
C TYR A 212 2.13 15.57 -2.71
N ALA A 213 3.04 16.11 -1.88
CA ALA A 213 4.07 15.31 -1.23
C ALA A 213 3.40 14.26 -0.33
N CYS A 214 3.74 12.99 -0.54
CA CYS A 214 3.25 11.88 0.27
C CYS A 214 4.18 10.68 0.15
N GLN A 215 4.86 10.32 1.24
CA GLN A 215 5.75 9.15 1.30
C GLN A 215 4.96 7.86 1.50
N THR A 216 3.80 7.92 2.18
CA THR A 216 2.87 6.79 2.31
C THR A 216 1.48 7.29 2.66
N PHE A 217 0.44 6.53 2.29
CA PHE A 217 -0.90 6.84 2.78
C PHE A 217 -1.10 6.35 4.21
N HIS A 218 -1.74 7.16 5.04
CA HIS A 218 -2.34 6.66 6.26
C HIS A 218 -3.47 5.69 5.90
N ILE A 219 -3.33 4.42 6.32
CA ILE A 219 -4.37 3.40 6.16
C ILE A 219 -5.28 3.42 7.39
N MET A 220 -6.34 4.22 7.32
CA MET A 220 -7.32 4.34 8.41
C MET A 220 -7.99 2.99 8.68
N SER A 221 -8.31 2.26 7.60
CA SER A 221 -8.90 0.94 7.66
C SER A 221 -8.50 0.09 6.46
N GLY A 222 -7.74 -0.98 6.72
CA GLY A 222 -7.42 -2.02 5.75
C GLY A 222 -8.39 -3.20 5.81
N TYR A 223 -7.89 -4.39 6.13
CA TYR A 223 -8.72 -5.59 6.28
C TYR A 223 -9.66 -5.47 7.48
N ARG A 224 -10.87 -6.02 7.35
CA ARG A 224 -11.81 -6.20 8.46
C ARG A 224 -12.19 -7.66 8.55
N THR A 225 -12.11 -8.26 9.74
CA THR A 225 -12.70 -9.58 9.95
C THR A 225 -14.22 -9.49 9.70
N PRO A 226 -14.87 -10.57 9.22
CA PRO A 226 -16.33 -10.62 9.17
C PRO A 226 -17.00 -10.23 10.51
N TYR A 227 -16.42 -10.65 11.63
CA TYR A 227 -16.86 -10.28 12.98
C TYR A 227 -16.82 -8.75 13.19
N TYR A 228 -15.64 -8.14 13.05
CA TYR A 228 -15.46 -6.71 13.29
C TYR A 228 -16.29 -5.86 12.34
N ASN A 229 -16.34 -6.22 11.06
CA ASN A 229 -17.14 -5.51 10.07
C ASN A 229 -18.63 -5.47 10.46
N LYS A 230 -19.16 -6.57 11.00
CA LYS A 230 -20.53 -6.62 11.52
C LYS A 230 -20.67 -5.77 12.79
N ALA A 231 -19.71 -5.85 13.71
CA ALA A 231 -19.73 -5.12 14.98
C ALA A 231 -19.83 -3.60 14.79
N ILE A 232 -19.17 -3.05 13.76
CA ILE A 232 -19.24 -1.62 13.42
C ILE A 232 -20.39 -1.28 12.45
N GLY A 233 -21.39 -2.16 12.29
CA GLY A 233 -22.59 -1.90 11.50
C GLY A 233 -22.42 -1.88 9.98
N ASN A 234 -21.29 -2.37 9.46
CA ASN A 234 -21.02 -2.34 8.01
C ASN A 234 -21.66 -3.50 7.25
N VAL A 235 -21.85 -3.30 5.93
CA VAL A 235 -22.47 -4.30 5.05
C VAL A 235 -21.62 -5.56 4.90
N LYS A 236 -22.27 -6.73 4.88
CA LYS A 236 -21.61 -8.05 4.83
C LYS A 236 -20.69 -8.30 3.62
N TYR A 237 -20.93 -7.62 2.51
CA TYR A 237 -20.15 -7.76 1.27
C TYR A 237 -19.19 -6.58 1.04
N SER A 238 -18.82 -5.88 2.11
CA SER A 238 -17.76 -4.87 2.06
C SER A 238 -16.46 -5.46 1.54
N ARG A 239 -15.74 -4.73 0.67
CA ARG A 239 -14.49 -5.20 0.08
C ARG A 239 -13.32 -5.29 1.09
N HIS A 240 -13.41 -4.62 2.23
CA HIS A 240 -12.47 -4.75 3.34
C HIS A 240 -12.41 -6.19 3.87
N VAL A 241 -13.54 -6.89 3.88
CA VAL A 241 -13.64 -8.28 4.38
C VAL A 241 -12.90 -9.29 3.49
N TRP A 242 -12.60 -8.92 2.24
CA TRP A 242 -11.83 -9.75 1.29
C TRP A 242 -10.44 -9.19 0.97
N GLY A 243 -9.91 -8.31 1.83
CA GLY A 243 -8.57 -7.76 1.71
C GLY A 243 -8.33 -6.91 0.45
N GLY A 244 -9.42 -6.43 -0.14
CA GLY A 244 -9.38 -5.76 -1.44
C GLY A 244 -9.76 -4.29 -1.38
N ALA A 245 -9.82 -3.70 -0.19
CA ALA A 245 -10.13 -2.28 0.01
C ALA A 245 -9.25 -1.66 1.09
N ALA A 246 -9.06 -0.35 0.98
CA ALA A 246 -8.43 0.49 1.98
C ALA A 246 -9.16 1.83 2.04
N ASP A 247 -9.30 2.36 3.26
CA ASP A 247 -9.70 3.74 3.50
C ASP A 247 -8.42 4.52 3.81
N ILE A 248 -8.12 5.55 3.00
CA ILE A 248 -6.82 6.21 2.94
C ILE A 248 -6.93 7.74 3.00
N PHE A 249 -5.88 8.39 3.47
CA PHE A 249 -5.67 9.84 3.37
C PHE A 249 -4.18 10.19 3.39
N ILE A 250 -3.85 11.44 3.04
CA ILE A 250 -2.50 12.02 3.16
C ILE A 250 -2.37 12.62 4.56
N ASP A 251 -1.28 12.28 5.26
CA ASP A 251 -1.00 12.57 6.67
C ASP A 251 0.52 12.73 6.82
N GLU A 252 1.05 13.84 6.32
CA GLU A 252 2.48 14.08 6.19
C GLU A 252 2.95 15.28 7.03
N ASN A 253 2.13 16.32 7.19
CA ASN A 253 2.56 17.54 7.85
C ASN A 253 1.44 18.26 8.64
N PRO A 254 1.32 18.00 9.96
CA PRO A 254 2.06 17.01 10.75
C PRO A 254 1.50 15.59 10.56
N VAL A 255 2.32 14.56 10.81
CA VAL A 255 1.83 13.18 10.91
C VAL A 255 1.09 13.00 12.24
N ASP A 256 -0.23 13.16 12.24
CA ASP A 256 -1.07 13.17 13.44
C ASP A 256 -2.29 12.24 13.37
N GLY A 257 -2.46 11.51 12.26
CA GLY A 257 -3.58 10.62 12.04
C GLY A 257 -4.85 11.33 11.58
N MET A 258 -4.74 12.59 11.15
CA MET A 258 -5.76 13.35 10.46
C MET A 258 -5.35 13.59 9.01
N MET A 259 -6.33 13.79 8.14
CA MET A 259 -6.06 14.19 6.78
C MET A 259 -5.49 15.61 6.74
N ASP A 260 -4.40 15.80 6.01
CA ASP A 260 -3.79 17.11 5.76
C ASP A 260 -4.76 18.06 5.05
N ASP A 261 -4.53 19.37 5.21
CA ASP A 261 -5.16 20.43 4.43
C ASP A 261 -4.53 20.45 3.02
N ILE A 262 -5.03 19.57 2.15
CA ILE A 262 -4.52 19.38 0.79
C ILE A 262 -4.81 20.62 -0.08
N ASN A 263 -5.90 21.33 0.19
CA ASN A 263 -6.33 22.46 -0.62
C ASN A 263 -5.72 23.80 -0.17
N GLY A 264 -5.16 23.87 1.04
CA GLY A 264 -4.49 25.05 1.60
C GLY A 264 -5.44 26.14 2.11
N ASP A 265 -6.70 25.82 2.42
CA ASP A 265 -7.72 26.75 2.90
C ASP A 265 -7.72 26.93 4.44
N GLY A 266 -6.85 26.21 5.14
CA GLY A 266 -6.70 26.20 6.59
C GLY A 266 -7.68 25.28 7.31
N SER A 267 -8.46 24.46 6.59
CA SER A 267 -9.48 23.58 7.17
C SER A 267 -9.41 22.14 6.66
N HIS A 268 -9.26 21.18 7.58
CA HIS A 268 -9.25 19.75 7.26
C HIS A 268 -10.67 19.21 7.05
N THR A 269 -11.14 19.24 5.80
CA THR A 269 -12.55 18.95 5.46
C THR A 269 -12.68 17.90 4.36
N TYR A 270 -13.93 17.62 3.97
CA TYR A 270 -14.17 16.71 2.85
C TYR A 270 -13.65 17.24 1.51
N LYS A 271 -13.37 18.55 1.39
CA LYS A 271 -12.78 19.13 0.17
C LYS A 271 -11.37 18.59 -0.09
N ASP A 272 -10.63 18.26 0.97
CA ASP A 272 -9.32 17.63 0.86
C ASP A 272 -9.46 16.18 0.35
N ALA A 273 -10.43 15.45 0.90
CA ALA A 273 -10.79 14.12 0.40
C ALA A 273 -11.26 14.15 -1.05
N GLU A 274 -11.96 15.20 -1.47
CA GLU A 274 -12.39 15.40 -2.86
C GLU A 274 -11.20 15.54 -3.82
N ILE A 275 -10.11 16.22 -3.42
CA ILE A 275 -8.89 16.31 -4.24
C ILE A 275 -8.29 14.92 -4.47
N LEU A 276 -8.05 14.16 -3.40
CA LEU A 276 -7.51 12.80 -3.51
C LEU A 276 -8.45 11.89 -4.32
N TYR A 277 -9.76 12.00 -4.10
CA TYR A 277 -10.78 11.29 -4.87
C TYR A 277 -10.66 11.62 -6.37
N ASN A 278 -10.57 12.90 -6.74
CA ASN A 278 -10.52 13.33 -8.15
C ASN A 278 -9.22 12.85 -8.82
N ILE A 279 -8.09 12.91 -8.13
CA ILE A 279 -6.82 12.35 -8.62
C ILE A 279 -6.99 10.86 -8.96
N ILE A 280 -7.67 10.10 -8.09
CA ILE A 280 -7.89 8.67 -8.32
C ILE A 280 -8.95 8.41 -9.41
N ASP A 281 -10.01 9.23 -9.49
CA ASP A 281 -11.05 9.08 -10.52
C ASP A 281 -10.48 9.37 -11.93
N ASP A 282 -9.58 10.34 -12.05
CA ASP A 282 -8.86 10.68 -13.29
C ASP A 282 -8.00 9.52 -13.84
N LEU A 283 -7.66 8.53 -13.01
CA LEU A 283 -6.95 7.33 -13.46
C LEU A 283 -7.86 6.38 -14.26
N TYR A 284 -9.18 6.47 -14.09
CA TYR A 284 -10.11 5.58 -14.79
C TYR A 284 -10.16 5.94 -16.28
N GLY A 285 -10.16 4.90 -17.12
CA GLY A 285 -10.07 5.03 -18.58
C GLY A 285 -8.64 4.91 -19.11
N LYS A 286 -7.60 5.13 -18.29
CA LYS A 286 -6.22 4.84 -18.66
C LYS A 286 -6.04 3.32 -18.83
N ALA A 287 -5.45 2.89 -19.96
CA ALA A 287 -5.29 1.47 -20.28
C ALA A 287 -4.55 0.69 -19.18
N TRP A 288 -3.49 1.28 -18.63
CA TRP A 288 -2.70 0.69 -17.55
C TRP A 288 -3.46 0.56 -16.23
N TYR A 289 -4.51 1.36 -16.01
CA TYR A 289 -5.31 1.35 -14.78
C TYR A 289 -6.46 0.35 -14.82
N LYS A 290 -6.80 -0.19 -16.00
CA LYS A 290 -7.89 -1.16 -16.18
C LYS A 290 -7.84 -2.35 -15.21
N PRO A 291 -6.68 -2.96 -14.88
CA PRO A 291 -6.62 -4.04 -13.90
C PRO A 291 -7.00 -3.61 -12.47
N PHE A 292 -6.87 -2.33 -12.13
CA PHE A 292 -7.09 -1.78 -10.78
C PHE A 292 -8.49 -1.20 -10.58
N GLN A 293 -9.39 -1.40 -11.54
CA GLN A 293 -10.76 -0.91 -11.46
C GLN A 293 -11.47 -1.41 -10.20
N GLY A 294 -12.18 -0.50 -9.55
CA GLY A 294 -13.02 -0.83 -8.41
C GLY A 294 -13.89 0.32 -7.91
N GLY A 295 -14.29 0.20 -6.66
CA GLY A 295 -14.97 1.24 -5.90
C GLY A 295 -14.03 2.38 -5.55
N LEU A 296 -14.59 3.58 -5.53
CA LEU A 296 -13.97 4.80 -5.06
C LEU A 296 -15.06 5.64 -4.41
N GLY A 297 -14.84 6.12 -3.19
CA GLY A 297 -15.76 7.04 -2.53
C GLY A 297 -15.02 7.95 -1.57
N TRP A 298 -15.55 9.14 -1.34
CA TRP A 298 -15.00 10.08 -0.36
C TRP A 298 -15.98 10.20 0.81
N TYR A 299 -15.44 10.52 1.99
CA TYR A 299 -16.22 10.63 3.22
C TYR A 299 -15.86 11.90 3.96
N ARG A 300 -16.88 12.53 4.56
CA ARG A 300 -16.65 13.69 5.42
C ARG A 300 -16.20 13.28 6.82
N LYS A 301 -15.67 14.24 7.56
CA LYS A 301 -15.39 14.10 8.99
C LYS A 301 -16.65 13.72 9.76
N THR A 302 -16.50 12.82 10.73
CA THR A 302 -17.51 12.50 11.74
C THR A 302 -16.90 12.62 13.14
N ASN A 303 -17.67 12.29 14.18
CA ASN A 303 -17.12 12.19 15.54
C ASN A 303 -16.17 11.00 15.71
N SER A 304 -16.15 10.04 14.76
CA SER A 304 -15.35 8.82 14.85
C SER A 304 -14.09 8.85 13.99
N HIS A 305 -14.01 9.73 13.00
CA HIS A 305 -12.88 9.79 12.07
C HIS A 305 -12.82 11.14 11.32
N GLY A 306 -11.63 11.47 10.79
CA GLY A 306 -11.41 12.55 9.83
C GLY A 306 -12.01 12.28 8.45
N PRO A 307 -11.88 13.21 7.49
CA PRO A 307 -12.20 12.93 6.09
C PRO A 307 -11.22 11.90 5.51
N PHE A 308 -11.68 11.07 4.58
CA PHE A 308 -10.86 10.05 3.94
C PHE A 308 -11.43 9.61 2.58
N VAL A 309 -10.64 8.86 1.82
CA VAL A 309 -11.05 8.26 0.55
C VAL A 309 -11.01 6.74 0.64
N HIS A 310 -12.12 6.10 0.31
CA HIS A 310 -12.20 4.66 0.11
C HIS A 310 -11.74 4.28 -1.29
N VAL A 311 -10.89 3.26 -1.38
CA VAL A 311 -10.51 2.60 -2.64
C VAL A 311 -10.62 1.10 -2.53
N ASP A 312 -11.05 0.44 -3.62
CA ASP A 312 -10.98 -1.02 -3.70
C ASP A 312 -10.67 -1.53 -5.10
N VAL A 313 -10.45 -2.85 -5.20
CA VAL A 313 -10.17 -3.58 -6.44
C VAL A 313 -11.28 -4.58 -6.78
N ARG A 314 -12.56 -4.18 -6.63
CA ARG A 314 -13.72 -5.06 -6.89
C ARG A 314 -13.90 -5.50 -8.34
N GLY A 315 -13.11 -4.95 -9.27
CA GLY A 315 -13.09 -5.33 -10.69
C GLY A 315 -14.14 -4.62 -11.55
N PHE A 316 -14.92 -3.70 -10.97
CA PHE A 316 -15.88 -2.87 -11.70
C PHE A 316 -16.00 -1.49 -11.06
N ARG A 317 -16.25 -0.47 -11.87
CA ARG A 317 -16.38 0.91 -11.41
C ARG A 317 -17.61 1.06 -10.52
N ALA A 318 -17.44 1.67 -9.35
CA ALA A 318 -18.51 2.12 -8.47
C ALA A 318 -18.08 3.43 -7.80
N ARG A 319 -19.01 4.38 -7.66
CA ARG A 319 -18.79 5.69 -7.04
C ARG A 319 -19.88 6.01 -6.04
N TRP A 320 -19.48 6.66 -4.96
CA TRP A 320 -20.37 7.19 -3.94
C TRP A 320 -19.62 8.28 -3.16
N GLY A 321 -20.33 9.06 -2.37
CA GLY A 321 -19.79 10.13 -1.55
C GLY A 321 -20.88 10.67 -0.63
N ASP A 322 -20.47 11.43 0.38
CA ASP A 322 -21.35 12.00 1.42
C ASP A 322 -22.02 13.33 1.05
#